data_AF-A0AAU9XHJ8-F1
#
_entry.id   AF-A0AAU9XHJ8-F1
#
_cell.length_a   1.000
_cell.length_b   1.000
_cell.length_c   1.000
_cell.angle_alpha   90.00
_cell.angle_beta   90.00
_cell.angle_gamma   90.00
#
_symmetry.space_group_name_H-M   'P 1'
#
loop_
_entity.id
_entity.type
_entity.pdbx_description
1 polymer ?
#
loop_
_entity_poly.entity_id
_entity_poly.type
_entity_poly.pdbx_seq_one_letter_code
_entity_poly.pdbx_strand_id
1 'polypeptide(L)'
;MASMLLRVAGEGTFLRSLVPCVNLIPVRFRVRRKMPSKIRNNPFVQRRTDFIKKLVLALVQHERIQTTDWKAQQLKKYAELLVMLSLRRRPPPDLDMIEDGFVLTEEESEQRRLTRRIINRRSKKVILPVPELSEEEYVQRCKEEASNMLLGNEEALEKLYTTLKERYQERYGNFVTIQTIPNPPHSPYPNMAYVELVGNSLPPLPRLPVVKGGNWVVYNRDDYEDDNKTVVKNFFKWMERRKVIKENVKSRKRQ
;
A
#
# COMPACT_ATOMS: atom_id res chain seq x y z
N MET A 1 -23.67 -62.23 4.46
CA MET A 1 -22.40 -61.48 4.62
C MET A 1 -22.24 -60.52 3.45
N ALA A 2 -21.76 -59.31 3.74
CA ALA A 2 -21.35 -58.26 2.81
C ALA A 2 -22.43 -57.46 2.05
N SER A 3 -22.52 -56.18 2.47
CA SER A 3 -22.72 -54.94 1.69
C SER A 3 -23.62 -54.95 0.45
N MET A 4 -24.64 -54.10 0.46
CA MET A 4 -24.76 -52.95 -0.45
C MET A 4 -26.15 -52.31 -0.36
N LEU A 5 -26.17 -50.96 -0.32
CA LEU A 5 -27.27 -50.10 -0.83
C LEU A 5 -28.57 -50.16 0.00
N LEU A 6 -29.35 -49.11 0.24
CA LEU A 6 -29.42 -47.75 -0.25
C LEU A 6 -30.34 -47.01 0.76
N ARG A 7 -30.06 -45.74 1.03
CA ARG A 7 -31.05 -44.67 1.26
C ARG A 7 -32.40 -45.07 1.88
N VAL A 8 -32.57 -44.79 3.17
CA VAL A 8 -33.88 -44.36 3.68
C VAL A 8 -33.72 -42.93 4.18
N ALA A 9 -33.94 -42.00 3.25
CA ALA A 9 -34.35 -40.65 3.57
C ALA A 9 -35.79 -40.71 4.09
N GLY A 10 -36.08 -39.93 5.13
CA GLY A 10 -37.37 -39.95 5.83
C GLY A 10 -37.34 -41.04 6.90
N GLU A 11 -37.56 -40.80 8.18
CA GLU A 11 -38.57 -39.90 8.72
C GLU A 11 -38.11 -39.46 10.10
N GLY A 12 -38.04 -38.14 10.31
CA GLY A 12 -37.94 -37.54 11.63
C GLY A 12 -39.30 -37.56 12.34
N THR A 13 -39.93 -38.73 12.47
CA THR A 13 -41.30 -38.88 12.98
C THR A 13 -41.37 -39.54 14.36
N PHE A 14 -40.29 -40.09 14.90
CA PHE A 14 -40.34 -40.73 16.23
C PHE A 14 -40.41 -39.74 17.42
N LEU A 15 -40.01 -38.49 17.24
CA LEU A 15 -40.06 -37.47 18.30
C LEU A 15 -41.30 -36.56 18.25
N ARG A 16 -42.19 -36.75 17.28
CA ARG A 16 -43.44 -35.96 17.16
C ARG A 16 -44.62 -36.53 17.96
N SER A 17 -44.54 -37.80 18.38
CA SER A 17 -45.67 -38.49 19.04
C SER A 17 -45.75 -38.25 20.55
N LEU A 18 -44.71 -37.72 21.20
CA LEU A 18 -44.64 -37.64 22.67
C LEU A 18 -44.98 -36.26 23.26
N VAL A 19 -45.07 -35.19 22.46
CA VAL A 19 -45.43 -33.85 22.98
C VAL A 19 -46.24 -33.09 21.91
N PRO A 20 -47.58 -32.96 22.03
CA PRO A 20 -48.40 -32.36 20.98
C PRO A 20 -48.34 -30.82 20.94
N CYS A 21 -47.55 -30.16 21.79
CA CYS A 21 -47.64 -28.70 21.99
C CYS A 21 -46.35 -27.93 21.68
N VAL A 22 -45.27 -28.57 21.23
CA VAL A 22 -44.03 -27.85 20.93
C VAL A 22 -43.67 -28.07 19.46
N ASN A 23 -43.96 -27.07 18.64
CA ASN A 23 -43.38 -26.95 17.31
C ASN A 23 -41.87 -26.71 17.44
N LEU A 24 -41.12 -27.79 17.70
CA LEU A 24 -39.67 -27.81 17.52
C LEU A 24 -39.42 -27.78 16.02
N ILE A 25 -39.33 -26.58 15.45
CA ILE A 25 -38.76 -26.37 14.11
C ILE A 25 -37.25 -26.52 14.31
N PRO A 26 -36.60 -27.60 13.84
CA PRO A 26 -35.14 -27.63 13.82
C PRO A 26 -34.69 -26.62 12.77
N VAL A 27 -34.46 -25.38 13.20
CA VAL A 27 -33.73 -24.41 12.39
C VAL A 27 -32.33 -25.00 12.25
N ARG A 28 -32.07 -25.68 11.11
CA ARG A 28 -30.70 -25.99 10.71
C ARG A 28 -30.02 -24.63 10.58
N PHE A 29 -29.26 -24.23 11.60
CA PHE A 29 -28.35 -23.12 11.51
C PHE A 29 -27.37 -23.45 10.39
N ARG A 30 -27.67 -22.96 9.17
CA ARG A 30 -26.88 -23.17 7.95
C ARG A 30 -25.49 -22.55 8.03
N VAL A 31 -25.24 -21.77 9.09
CA VAL A 31 -23.94 -21.22 9.43
C VAL A 31 -23.43 -22.00 10.63
N ARG A 32 -22.45 -22.90 10.42
CA ARG A 32 -21.58 -23.34 11.52
C ARG A 32 -21.07 -22.06 12.16
N ARG A 33 -21.53 -21.73 13.38
CA ARG A 33 -20.98 -20.61 14.14
C ARG A 33 -19.47 -20.84 14.16
N LYS A 34 -18.69 -19.99 13.48
CA LYS A 34 -17.25 -19.95 13.71
C LYS A 34 -17.12 -19.48 15.16
N MET A 35 -17.00 -20.43 16.09
CA MET A 35 -16.69 -20.09 17.47
C MET A 35 -15.40 -19.26 17.42
N PRO A 36 -15.33 -18.10 18.10
CA PRO A 36 -14.12 -17.30 18.08
C PRO A 36 -12.97 -18.16 18.61
N SER A 37 -12.04 -18.55 17.73
CA SER A 37 -10.87 -19.28 18.16
C SER A 37 -9.92 -18.29 18.82
N LYS A 38 -9.49 -18.60 20.05
CA LYS A 38 -8.41 -17.84 20.70
C LYS A 38 -7.23 -17.80 19.74
N ILE A 39 -6.72 -16.60 19.44
CA ILE A 39 -5.54 -16.44 18.60
C ILE A 39 -4.41 -17.23 19.26
N ARG A 40 -3.86 -18.22 18.55
CA ARG A 40 -2.69 -18.96 19.01
C ARG A 40 -1.49 -18.03 18.88
N ASN A 41 -1.05 -17.46 20.00
CA ASN A 41 0.16 -16.64 20.02
C ASN A 41 1.38 -17.56 20.06
N ASN A 42 2.24 -17.48 19.05
CA ASN A 42 3.52 -18.20 19.08
C ASN A 42 4.52 -17.33 19.87
N PRO A 43 5.03 -17.77 21.03
CA PRO A 43 5.95 -16.96 21.84
C PRO A 43 7.30 -16.70 21.14
N PHE A 44 7.69 -17.53 20.17
CA PHE A 44 8.95 -17.39 19.44
C PHE A 44 8.86 -16.43 18.24
N VAL A 45 7.64 -16.08 17.82
CA VAL A 45 7.43 -15.20 16.65
C VAL A 45 6.83 -13.89 17.13
N GLN A 46 7.63 -12.83 17.07
CA GLN A 46 7.14 -11.48 17.30
C GLN A 46 6.19 -11.09 16.15
N ARG A 47 4.96 -10.67 16.48
CA ARG A 47 3.98 -10.23 15.48
C ARG A 47 4.46 -9.02 14.69
N ARG A 48 5.20 -8.13 15.35
CA ARG A 48 5.73 -6.89 14.79
C ARG A 48 7.23 -6.89 14.95
N THR A 49 7.95 -6.67 13.86
CA THR A 49 9.40 -6.48 13.87
C THR A 49 9.72 -5.04 13.52
N ASP A 50 10.77 -4.49 14.14
CA ASP A 50 11.20 -3.10 13.91
C ASP A 50 11.80 -2.85 12.52
N PHE A 51 11.81 -3.87 11.66
CA PHE A 51 12.37 -3.76 10.30
C PHE A 51 11.74 -2.62 9.50
N ILE A 52 10.42 -2.45 9.58
CA ILE A 52 9.74 -1.37 8.85
C ILE A 52 10.10 0.01 9.40
N LYS A 53 10.29 0.14 10.71
CA LYS A 53 10.74 1.39 11.37
C LYS A 53 12.15 1.76 10.95
N LYS A 54 13.04 0.77 10.86
CA LYS A 54 14.41 0.96 10.31
C LYS A 54 14.37 1.48 8.88
N LEU A 55 13.46 0.97 8.04
CA LEU A 55 13.28 1.48 6.67
C LEU A 55 12.72 2.91 6.64
N VAL A 56 11.77 3.23 7.51
CA VAL A 56 11.23 4.60 7.65
C VAL A 56 12.32 5.57 8.10
N LEU A 57 13.10 5.19 9.12
CA LEU A 57 14.25 5.97 9.60
C LEU A 57 15.25 6.23 8.47
N ALA A 58 15.65 5.18 7.75
CA ALA A 58 16.56 5.29 6.61
C ALA A 58 16.00 6.20 5.50
N LEU A 59 14.70 6.13 5.22
CA LEU A 59 14.04 6.99 4.23
C LEU A 59 14.06 8.47 4.65
N VAL A 60 13.85 8.78 5.93
CA VAL A 60 13.92 10.15 6.43
C VAL A 60 15.36 10.69 6.36
N GLN A 61 16.35 9.87 6.73
CA GLN A 61 17.76 10.24 6.68
C GLN A 61 18.25 10.49 5.25
N HIS A 62 18.04 9.53 4.35
CA HIS A 62 18.64 9.54 3.01
C HIS A 62 17.73 10.05 1.89
N GLU A 63 16.43 10.28 2.16
CA GLU A 63 15.38 10.71 1.21
C GLU A 63 15.10 9.78 0.02
N ARG A 64 15.99 8.83 -0.27
CA ARG A 64 15.86 7.78 -1.29
C ARG A 64 16.49 6.49 -0.78
N ILE A 65 15.76 5.39 -0.86
CA ILE A 65 16.27 4.05 -0.51
C ILE A 65 15.87 3.02 -1.57
N GLN A 66 16.60 1.90 -1.62
CA GLN A 66 16.27 0.74 -2.46
C GLN A 66 15.83 -0.42 -1.57
N THR A 67 14.66 -1.00 -1.83
CA THR A 67 14.10 -2.13 -1.05
C THR A 67 13.35 -3.09 -1.97
N THR A 68 12.81 -4.19 -1.43
CA THR A 68 11.91 -5.07 -2.19
C THR A 68 10.55 -4.39 -2.40
N ASP A 69 9.89 -4.64 -3.53
CA ASP A 69 8.64 -3.96 -3.92
C ASP A 69 7.53 -4.10 -2.86
N TRP A 70 7.34 -5.32 -2.33
CA TRP A 70 6.43 -5.54 -1.20
C TRP A 70 6.76 -4.65 0.01
N LYS A 71 8.04 -4.55 0.37
CA LYS A 71 8.48 -3.70 1.48
C LYS A 71 8.37 -2.23 1.17
N ALA A 72 8.58 -1.82 -0.08
CA ALA A 72 8.35 -0.46 -0.55
C ALA A 72 6.88 -0.05 -0.39
N GLN A 73 5.94 -0.93 -0.74
CA GLN A 73 4.51 -0.68 -0.56
C GLN A 73 4.11 -0.59 0.91
N GLN A 74 4.68 -1.44 1.78
CA GLN A 74 4.50 -1.30 3.23
C GLN A 74 5.08 0.03 3.71
N LEU A 75 6.32 0.34 3.33
CA LEU A 75 7.05 1.54 3.73
C LEU A 75 6.31 2.82 3.34
N LYS A 76 5.74 2.89 2.13
CA LYS A 76 4.94 4.03 1.69
C LYS A 76 3.80 4.34 2.65
N LYS A 77 3.06 3.33 3.13
CA LYS A 77 1.96 3.53 4.09
C LYS A 77 2.45 4.15 5.40
N TYR A 78 3.55 3.64 5.94
CA TYR A 78 4.12 4.15 7.20
C TYR A 78 4.76 5.53 7.02
N ALA A 79 5.49 5.75 5.93
CA ALA A 79 6.13 7.03 5.66
C ALA A 79 5.10 8.14 5.36
N GLU A 80 4.02 7.83 4.63
CA GLU A 80 2.91 8.77 4.46
C GLU A 80 2.26 9.10 5.79
N LEU A 81 1.98 8.09 6.62
CA LEU A 81 1.45 8.31 7.96
C LEU A 81 2.37 9.19 8.81
N LEU A 82 3.68 8.95 8.79
CA LEU A 82 4.67 9.73 9.54
C LEU A 82 4.60 11.22 9.17
N VAL A 83 4.57 11.53 7.87
CA VAL A 83 4.44 12.92 7.40
C VAL A 83 3.07 13.50 7.79
N MET A 84 2.00 12.71 7.73
CA MET A 84 0.68 13.17 8.18
C MET A 84 0.66 13.51 9.67
N LEU A 85 1.38 12.77 10.52
CA LEU A 85 1.45 13.07 11.96
C LEU A 85 2.07 14.45 12.23
N SER A 86 3.05 14.89 11.43
CA SER A 86 3.68 16.20 11.62
C SER A 86 2.84 17.38 11.11
N LEU A 87 1.97 17.13 10.13
CA LEU A 87 1.09 18.12 9.51
C LEU A 87 -0.24 18.31 10.25
N ARG A 88 -0.76 17.25 10.87
CA ARG A 88 -2.08 17.27 11.52
C ARG A 88 -2.10 18.19 12.73
N ARG A 89 -3.18 18.98 12.83
CA ARG A 89 -3.44 19.88 13.97
C ARG A 89 -4.71 19.53 14.74
N ARG A 90 -5.61 18.73 14.14
CA ARG A 90 -6.88 18.32 14.76
C ARG A 90 -6.87 16.81 15.02
N PRO A 91 -7.40 16.34 16.15
CA PRO A 91 -7.52 14.92 16.45
C PRO A 91 -8.65 14.27 15.62
N PRO A 92 -8.36 13.33 14.70
CA PRO A 92 -9.34 12.32 14.33
C PRO A 92 -9.33 11.18 15.38
N PRO A 93 -10.42 10.40 15.48
CA PRO A 93 -10.53 9.25 16.40
C PRO A 93 -9.57 8.08 16.10
N ASP A 94 -8.65 8.26 15.15
CA ASP A 94 -7.81 7.20 14.57
C ASP A 94 -6.43 7.07 15.23
N LEU A 95 -6.03 7.99 16.12
CA LEU A 95 -4.73 7.86 16.81
C LEU A 95 -4.67 6.60 17.68
N ASP A 96 -5.83 6.07 18.09
CA ASP A 96 -5.97 4.79 18.79
C ASP A 96 -5.68 3.57 17.89
N MET A 97 -5.63 3.77 16.57
CA MET A 97 -5.21 2.78 15.58
C MET A 97 -3.68 2.69 15.50
N ILE A 98 -2.93 3.52 16.23
CA ILE A 98 -1.46 3.47 16.29
C ILE A 98 -1.05 2.97 17.67
N GLU A 99 -0.05 2.10 17.70
CA GLU A 99 0.56 1.60 18.93
C GLU A 99 2.05 1.39 18.72
N ASP A 100 2.86 2.06 19.54
CA ASP A 100 4.32 2.03 19.46
C ASP A 100 4.81 2.31 18.04
N GLY A 101 4.20 3.27 17.33
CA GLY A 101 4.51 3.58 15.93
C GLY A 101 4.08 2.51 14.90
N PHE A 102 3.28 1.51 15.28
CA PHE A 102 2.68 0.55 14.35
C PHE A 102 1.21 0.83 14.10
N VAL A 103 0.77 0.71 12.85
CA VAL A 103 -0.65 0.72 12.48
C VAL A 103 -1.29 -0.62 12.86
N LEU A 104 -2.26 -0.58 13.76
CA LEU A 104 -3.11 -1.71 14.16
C LEU A 104 -4.05 -2.11 13.02
N THR A 105 -4.31 -3.41 12.88
CA THR A 105 -5.44 -3.87 12.06
C THR A 105 -6.76 -3.54 12.74
N GLU A 106 -7.87 -3.53 11.99
CA GLU A 106 -9.20 -3.30 12.54
C GLU A 106 -9.52 -4.28 13.68
N GLU A 107 -9.20 -5.56 13.52
CA GLU A 107 -9.40 -6.58 14.56
C GLU A 107 -8.57 -6.30 15.83
N GLU A 108 -7.31 -5.88 15.69
CA GLU A 108 -6.44 -5.55 16.82
C GLU A 108 -6.92 -4.29 17.55
N SER A 109 -7.36 -3.29 16.78
CA SER A 109 -7.96 -2.06 17.32
C SER A 109 -9.28 -2.35 18.05
N GLU A 110 -10.17 -3.16 17.47
CA GLU A 110 -11.40 -3.58 18.12
C GLU A 110 -11.12 -4.36 19.39
N GLN A 111 -10.18 -5.31 19.37
CA GLN A 111 -9.76 -6.05 20.56
C GLN A 111 -9.24 -5.10 21.65
N ARG A 112 -8.46 -4.09 21.29
CA ARG A 112 -7.93 -3.09 22.23
C ARG A 112 -9.03 -2.20 22.81
N ARG A 113 -9.99 -1.78 21.98
CA ARG A 113 -11.19 -1.06 22.41
C ARG A 113 -12.04 -1.93 23.33
N LEU A 114 -12.19 -3.21 23.00
CA LEU A 114 -12.93 -4.19 23.80
C LEU A 114 -12.23 -4.47 25.12
N THR A 115 -10.92 -4.72 25.17
CA THR A 115 -10.20 -4.93 26.44
C THR A 115 -10.25 -3.70 27.32
N ARG A 116 -10.11 -2.49 26.77
CA ARG A 116 -10.34 -1.24 27.50
C ARG A 116 -11.78 -1.09 28.01
N ARG A 117 -12.78 -1.53 27.24
CA ARG A 117 -14.20 -1.54 27.64
C ARG A 117 -14.54 -2.65 28.64
N ILE A 118 -13.77 -3.74 28.70
CA ILE A 118 -13.98 -4.86 29.63
C ILE A 118 -13.34 -4.50 30.98
N ILE A 119 -13.87 -3.47 31.61
CA ILE A 119 -13.83 -3.33 33.05
C ILE A 119 -15.26 -3.60 33.51
N ASN A 120 -15.41 -4.69 34.28
CA ASN A 120 -16.62 -5.17 34.95
C ASN A 120 -17.55 -6.12 34.14
N ARG A 121 -17.47 -7.43 34.46
CA ARG A 121 -18.35 -8.48 33.89
C ARG A 121 -19.80 -8.42 34.41
N ARG A 122 -20.09 -7.68 35.49
CA ARG A 122 -21.42 -7.60 36.12
C ARG A 122 -22.30 -6.47 35.59
N SER A 123 -21.74 -5.34 35.21
CA SER A 123 -22.46 -4.18 34.68
C SER A 123 -22.27 -4.09 33.17
N LYS A 124 -23.34 -4.40 32.44
CA LYS A 124 -23.43 -4.31 30.97
C LYS A 124 -22.72 -3.04 30.45
N LYS A 125 -21.76 -3.26 29.53
CA LYS A 125 -21.13 -2.29 28.60
C LYS A 125 -21.35 -0.81 28.97
N VAL A 126 -20.50 -0.26 29.83
CA VAL A 126 -20.31 1.19 29.86
C VAL A 126 -19.45 1.52 28.63
N ILE A 127 -20.06 2.13 27.61
CA ILE A 127 -19.30 2.72 26.51
C ILE A 127 -18.67 3.98 27.10
N LEU A 128 -17.43 3.87 27.56
CA LEU A 128 -16.65 5.05 27.89
C LEU A 128 -16.49 5.87 26.60
N PRO A 129 -16.94 7.14 26.58
CA PRO A 129 -16.64 8.00 25.46
C PRO A 129 -15.12 8.13 25.33
N VAL A 130 -14.63 8.21 24.09
CA VAL A 130 -13.21 8.49 23.85
C VAL A 130 -12.92 9.85 24.49
N PRO A 131 -11.88 9.98 25.32
CA PRO A 131 -11.56 11.26 25.93
C PRO A 131 -11.27 12.28 24.82
N GLU A 132 -11.92 13.43 24.89
CA GLU A 132 -11.60 14.56 24.02
C GLU A 132 -10.26 15.13 24.46
N LEU A 133 -9.26 15.05 23.57
CA LEU A 133 -7.92 15.58 23.83
C LEU A 133 -7.87 17.07 23.46
N SER A 134 -7.12 17.86 24.22
CA SER A 134 -6.79 19.22 23.80
C SER A 134 -5.90 19.20 22.54
N GLU A 135 -5.87 20.30 21.79
CA GLU A 135 -5.03 20.38 20.58
C GLU A 135 -3.55 20.19 20.90
N GLU A 136 -3.08 20.70 22.04
CA GLU A 136 -1.69 20.60 22.48
C GLU A 136 -1.31 19.16 22.83
N GLU A 137 -2.14 18.48 23.63
CA GLU A 137 -1.97 17.07 23.97
C GLU A 137 -1.98 16.19 22.72
N TYR A 138 -2.85 16.50 21.75
CA TYR A 138 -2.91 15.77 20.49
C TYR A 138 -1.61 15.90 19.69
N VAL A 139 -1.07 17.11 19.57
CA VAL A 139 0.21 17.35 18.88
C VAL A 139 1.37 16.65 19.60
N GLN A 140 1.38 16.66 20.93
CA GLN A 140 2.36 15.92 21.73
C GLN A 140 2.28 14.42 21.46
N ARG A 141 1.08 13.83 21.49
CA ARG A 141 0.89 12.40 21.20
C ARG A 141 1.30 12.04 19.77
N CYS A 142 1.04 12.90 18.79
CA CYS A 142 1.54 12.73 17.42
C CYS A 142 3.07 12.76 17.35
N LYS A 143 3.73 13.63 18.12
CA LYS A 143 5.20 13.67 18.24
C LYS A 143 5.76 12.40 18.86
N GLU A 144 5.13 11.90 19.93
CA GLU A 144 5.52 10.65 20.60
C GLU A 144 5.41 9.45 19.64
N GLU A 145 4.29 9.31 18.93
CA GLU A 145 4.12 8.22 17.97
C GLU A 145 5.10 8.34 16.79
N ALA A 146 5.37 9.56 16.31
CA ALA A 146 6.40 9.78 15.30
C ALA A 146 7.80 9.40 15.80
N SER A 147 8.13 9.71 17.05
CA SER A 147 9.38 9.29 17.70
C SER A 147 9.47 7.76 17.79
N ASN A 148 8.39 7.09 18.18
CA ASN A 148 8.31 5.63 18.23
C ASN A 148 8.48 4.97 16.85
N MET A 149 7.96 5.60 15.79
CA MET A 149 8.17 5.16 14.39
C MET A 149 9.62 5.31 13.94
N LEU A 150 10.32 6.33 14.44
CA LEU A 150 11.72 6.65 14.15
C LEU A 150 12.71 6.01 15.13
N LEU A 151 12.26 5.07 15.96
CA LEU A 151 13.09 4.37 16.95
C LEU A 151 13.78 5.32 17.95
N GLY A 152 13.17 6.47 18.24
CA GLY A 152 13.71 7.47 19.16
C GLY A 152 14.89 8.28 18.60
N ASN A 153 15.13 8.26 17.28
CA ASN A 153 16.19 9.08 16.68
C ASN A 153 15.77 10.56 16.61
N GLU A 154 16.43 11.39 17.42
CA GLU A 154 16.12 12.82 17.55
C GLU A 154 16.46 13.63 16.29
N GLU A 155 17.57 13.34 15.62
CA GLU A 155 17.99 14.05 14.39
C GLU A 155 16.96 13.86 13.26
N ALA A 156 16.47 12.63 13.08
CA ALA A 156 15.43 12.32 12.11
C ALA A 156 14.09 12.99 12.46
N LEU A 157 13.77 13.07 13.76
CA LEU A 157 12.57 13.72 14.27
C LEU A 157 12.61 15.24 14.04
N GLU A 158 13.75 15.88 14.30
CA GLU A 158 13.96 17.30 14.03
C GLU A 158 13.83 17.60 12.53
N LYS A 159 14.46 16.79 11.68
CA LYS A 159 14.34 16.89 10.20
C LYS A 159 12.88 16.78 9.74
N LEU A 160 12.10 15.89 10.35
CA LEU A 160 10.68 15.69 10.04
C LEU A 160 9.85 16.93 10.35
N TYR A 161 10.05 17.55 11.52
CA TYR A 161 9.24 18.69 11.97
C TYR A 161 9.70 20.04 11.42
N THR A 162 10.93 20.14 10.92
CA THR A 162 11.47 21.32 10.24
C THR A 162 11.29 21.19 8.73
N THR A 163 12.28 20.59 8.05
CA THR A 163 12.40 20.56 6.59
C THR A 163 11.25 19.84 5.89
N LEU A 164 10.84 18.66 6.38
CA LEU A 164 9.81 17.85 5.69
C LEU A 164 8.41 18.42 5.92
N LYS A 165 8.14 18.93 7.12
CA LYS A 165 6.85 19.55 7.44
C LYS A 165 6.59 20.79 6.56
N GLU A 166 7.59 21.66 6.44
CA GLU A 166 7.50 22.85 5.59
C GLU A 166 7.36 22.46 4.11
N ARG A 167 8.17 21.49 3.63
CA ARG A 167 8.13 20.98 2.26
C ARG A 167 6.75 20.47 1.84
N TYR A 168 6.00 19.89 2.77
CA TYR A 168 4.73 19.20 2.48
C TYR A 168 3.49 19.93 3.00
N GLN A 169 3.61 21.18 3.46
CA GLN A 169 2.50 21.91 4.07
C GLN A 169 1.28 22.06 3.16
N GLU A 170 1.49 22.25 1.86
CA GLU A 170 0.42 22.42 0.86
C GLU A 170 -0.07 21.10 0.27
N ARG A 171 0.67 20.00 0.46
CA ARG A 171 0.35 18.72 -0.18
C ARG A 171 -0.59 17.88 0.68
N TYR A 172 -1.67 17.41 0.07
CA TYR A 172 -2.58 16.45 0.69
C TYR A 172 -2.25 15.03 0.23
N GLY A 173 -1.27 14.40 0.89
CA GLY A 173 -0.86 13.02 0.64
C GLY A 173 0.15 12.83 -0.49
N ASN A 174 0.41 11.57 -0.87
CA ASN A 174 1.39 11.17 -1.89
C ASN A 174 2.79 11.79 -1.68
N PHE A 175 3.26 11.79 -0.44
CA PHE A 175 4.59 12.31 -0.08
C PHE A 175 5.73 11.41 -0.55
N VAL A 176 5.42 10.14 -0.82
CA VAL A 176 6.38 9.10 -1.18
C VAL A 176 6.07 8.52 -2.55
N THR A 177 7.07 8.52 -3.43
CA THR A 177 7.03 7.86 -4.74
C THR A 177 7.76 6.54 -4.69
N ILE A 178 7.18 5.52 -5.31
CA ILE A 178 7.80 4.21 -5.51
C ILE A 178 8.06 4.08 -7.02
N GLN A 179 9.29 3.80 -7.40
CA GLN A 179 9.65 3.41 -8.75
C GLN A 179 10.13 1.96 -8.73
N THR A 180 9.35 1.07 -9.36
CA THR A 180 9.68 -0.36 -9.41
C THR A 180 10.86 -0.60 -10.33
N ILE A 181 11.79 -1.44 -9.88
CA ILE A 181 12.93 -1.90 -10.66
C ILE A 181 12.47 -3.17 -11.39
N PRO A 182 12.43 -3.14 -12.73
CA PRO A 182 12.03 -4.29 -13.52
C PRO A 182 12.99 -5.47 -13.28
N ASN A 183 12.43 -6.67 -13.19
CA ASN A 183 13.16 -7.91 -13.05
C ASN A 183 12.65 -8.89 -14.13
N PRO A 184 13.51 -9.75 -14.74
CA PRO A 184 13.05 -10.74 -15.71
C PRO A 184 11.98 -11.67 -15.11
N PRO A 185 11.04 -12.19 -15.94
CA PRO A 185 9.88 -12.96 -15.46
C PRO A 185 10.20 -14.29 -14.74
N HIS A 186 11.46 -14.72 -14.70
CA HIS A 186 11.91 -15.94 -14.01
C HIS A 186 13.20 -15.73 -13.21
N SER A 187 13.43 -14.50 -12.74
CA SER A 187 14.60 -14.20 -11.90
C SER A 187 14.46 -14.86 -10.52
N PRO A 188 15.53 -15.45 -9.96
CA PRO A 188 15.53 -15.96 -8.59
C PRO A 188 15.50 -14.82 -7.55
N TYR A 189 15.80 -13.59 -7.98
CA TYR A 189 15.81 -12.41 -7.11
C TYR A 189 14.41 -11.81 -6.97
N PRO A 190 14.07 -11.21 -5.83
CA PRO A 190 12.80 -10.52 -5.66
C PRO A 190 12.73 -9.23 -6.49
N ASN A 191 11.51 -8.79 -6.79
CA ASN A 191 11.29 -7.49 -7.40
C ASN A 191 11.72 -6.40 -6.41
N MET A 192 12.56 -5.48 -6.90
CA MET A 192 13.09 -4.36 -6.12
C MET A 192 12.37 -3.07 -6.52
N ALA A 193 12.47 -2.04 -5.69
CA ALA A 193 11.94 -0.72 -5.97
C ALA A 193 12.79 0.35 -5.28
N TYR A 194 12.91 1.51 -5.93
CA TYR A 194 13.34 2.74 -5.31
C TYR A 194 12.16 3.41 -4.61
N VAL A 195 12.38 3.89 -3.39
CA VAL A 195 11.40 4.64 -2.61
C VAL A 195 11.98 6.00 -2.31
N GLU A 196 11.24 7.05 -2.62
CA GLU A 196 11.71 8.43 -2.57
C GLU A 196 10.70 9.36 -1.93
N LEU A 197 11.23 10.34 -1.20
CA LEU A 197 10.48 11.51 -0.77
C LEU A 197 10.36 12.52 -1.92
N VAL A 198 9.14 12.98 -2.18
CA VAL A 198 8.86 13.92 -3.28
C VAL A 198 9.54 15.27 -3.04
N GLY A 199 10.25 15.77 -4.04
CA GLY A 199 10.99 17.03 -3.92
C GLY A 199 12.28 16.90 -3.10
N ASN A 200 12.89 15.72 -3.10
CA ASN A 200 14.25 15.51 -2.61
C ASN A 200 15.28 16.27 -3.46
N SER A 201 16.43 16.58 -2.86
CA SER A 201 17.54 17.30 -3.54
C SER A 201 18.44 16.39 -4.37
N LEU A 202 18.04 15.15 -4.59
CA LEU A 202 18.82 14.13 -5.31
C LEU A 202 18.60 14.25 -6.81
N PRO A 203 19.57 13.83 -7.65
CA PRO A 203 19.37 13.78 -9.09
C PRO A 203 18.17 12.89 -9.43
N PRO A 204 17.35 13.23 -10.45
CA PRO A 204 16.21 12.41 -10.83
C PRO A 204 16.67 11.02 -11.27
N LEU A 205 15.86 9.99 -10.97
CA LEU A 205 16.19 8.63 -11.40
C LEU A 205 16.21 8.54 -12.94
N PRO A 206 17.12 7.71 -13.50
CA PRO A 206 17.09 7.43 -14.92
C PRO A 206 15.78 6.74 -15.29
N ARG A 207 15.38 6.87 -16.55
CA ARG A 207 14.27 6.08 -17.09
C ARG A 207 14.66 4.61 -17.07
N LEU A 208 13.96 3.80 -16.29
CA LEU A 208 14.20 2.36 -16.20
C LEU A 208 13.61 1.66 -17.44
N PRO A 209 14.25 0.57 -17.92
CA PRO A 209 13.75 -0.20 -19.05
C PRO A 209 12.40 -0.86 -18.72
N VAL A 210 11.54 -1.08 -19.72
CA VAL A 210 10.26 -1.76 -19.51
C VAL A 210 10.37 -3.20 -19.98
N VAL A 211 9.94 -4.17 -19.17
CA VAL A 211 9.90 -5.58 -19.60
C VAL A 211 8.61 -5.81 -20.38
N LYS A 212 8.71 -6.06 -21.69
CA LYS A 212 7.57 -6.49 -22.53
C LYS A 212 7.84 -7.89 -23.06
N GLY A 213 6.94 -8.83 -22.79
CA GLY A 213 7.05 -10.22 -23.27
C GLY A 213 8.29 -10.97 -22.76
N GLY A 214 8.83 -10.59 -21.59
CA GLY A 214 10.01 -11.22 -20.98
C GLY A 214 11.37 -10.68 -21.45
N ASN A 215 11.40 -9.79 -22.45
CA ASN A 215 12.61 -9.11 -22.90
C ASN A 215 12.67 -7.68 -22.35
N TRP A 216 13.89 -7.20 -22.10
CA TRP A 216 14.15 -5.82 -21.74
C TRP A 216 13.92 -4.93 -22.97
N VAL A 217 12.91 -4.07 -22.91
CA VAL A 217 12.67 -3.07 -23.94
C VAL A 217 13.27 -1.77 -23.42
N VAL A 218 14.47 -1.46 -23.92
CA VAL A 218 15.26 -0.29 -23.49
C VAL A 218 14.68 1.03 -24.03
N TYR A 219 13.79 0.97 -25.03
CA TYR A 219 13.13 2.14 -25.63
C TYR A 219 11.71 1.79 -26.03
N ASN A 220 10.74 2.69 -25.81
CA ASN A 220 9.54 2.61 -26.62
C ASN A 220 10.00 2.70 -28.08
N ARG A 221 9.66 1.70 -28.90
CA ARG A 221 9.85 1.78 -30.36
C ARG A 221 9.17 3.03 -30.94
N ASP A 222 8.21 3.60 -30.21
CA ASP A 222 7.50 4.82 -30.57
C ASP A 222 8.44 6.04 -30.67
N ASP A 223 9.56 6.04 -29.94
CA ASP A 223 10.58 7.10 -30.04
C ASP A 223 11.35 7.04 -31.37
N TYR A 224 11.32 5.90 -32.08
CA TYR A 224 11.90 5.72 -33.42
C TYR A 224 10.90 5.96 -34.57
N GLU A 225 9.60 6.08 -34.29
CA GLU A 225 8.63 6.39 -35.34
C GLU A 225 8.74 7.82 -35.84
N ASP A 226 9.16 8.76 -34.99
CA ASP A 226 9.31 10.17 -35.37
C ASP A 226 10.52 10.39 -36.28
N ASP A 227 11.63 9.70 -36.03
CA ASP A 227 12.82 9.78 -36.87
C ASP A 227 12.57 9.13 -38.25
N ASN A 228 11.90 7.98 -38.31
CA ASN A 228 11.57 7.35 -39.59
C ASN A 228 10.58 8.18 -40.41
N LYS A 229 9.56 8.79 -39.79
CA LYS A 229 8.64 9.72 -40.49
C LYS A 229 9.37 10.96 -40.99
N THR A 230 10.36 11.45 -40.25
CA THR A 230 11.17 12.62 -40.62
C THR A 230 12.13 12.30 -41.76
N VAL A 231 12.79 11.13 -41.74
CA VAL A 231 13.66 10.64 -42.82
C VAL A 231 12.86 10.41 -44.10
N VAL A 232 11.68 9.79 -44.02
CA VAL A 232 10.79 9.59 -45.17
C VAL A 232 10.28 10.92 -45.74
N LYS A 233 9.85 11.87 -44.90
CA LYS A 233 9.47 13.23 -45.34
C LYS A 233 10.64 13.95 -46.03
N ASN A 234 11.85 13.86 -45.48
CA ASN A 234 13.04 14.48 -46.06
C ASN A 234 13.42 13.85 -47.41
N PHE A 235 13.25 12.54 -47.56
CA PHE A 235 13.46 11.83 -48.83
C PHE A 235 12.48 12.28 -49.92
N PHE A 236 11.19 12.38 -49.61
CA PHE A 236 10.18 12.88 -50.56
C PHE A 236 10.42 14.34 -50.96
N LYS A 237 10.74 15.20 -49.98
CA LYS A 237 11.09 16.61 -50.24
C LYS A 237 12.33 16.75 -51.12
N TRP A 238 13.33 15.87 -50.95
CA TRP A 238 14.51 15.82 -51.81
C TRP A 238 14.18 15.35 -53.23
N MET A 239 13.33 14.33 -53.37
CA MET A 239 12.85 13.83 -54.67
C MET A 239 12.10 14.91 -55.46
N GLU A 240 11.22 15.67 -54.81
CA GLU A 240 10.47 16.78 -55.42
C GLU A 240 11.41 17.90 -55.89
N ARG A 241 12.37 18.32 -55.06
CA ARG A 241 13.41 19.28 -55.47
C ARG A 241 14.17 18.79 -56.70
N ARG A 242 14.47 17.49 -56.77
CA ARG A 242 15.20 16.91 -57.90
C ARG A 242 14.38 16.88 -59.18
N LYS A 243 13.05 16.69 -59.10
CA LYS A 243 12.14 16.82 -60.24
C LYS A 243 12.10 18.26 -60.77
N VAL A 244 11.93 19.24 -59.89
CA VAL A 244 11.94 20.67 -60.25
C VAL A 244 13.25 21.08 -60.92
N ILE A 245 14.40 20.62 -60.39
CA ILE A 245 15.70 20.88 -61.01
C ILE A 245 15.78 20.27 -62.42
N LYS A 246 15.31 19.03 -62.60
CA LYS A 246 15.30 18.38 -63.94
C LYS A 246 14.40 19.13 -64.92
N GLU A 247 13.24 19.61 -64.49
CA GLU A 247 12.34 20.40 -65.33
C GLU A 247 12.93 21.75 -65.71
N ASN A 248 13.55 22.47 -64.76
CA ASN A 248 14.25 23.73 -65.02
C ASN A 248 15.46 23.56 -65.94
N VAL A 249 16.19 22.45 -65.84
CA VAL A 249 17.28 22.14 -66.77
C VAL A 249 16.74 21.81 -68.17
N LYS A 250 15.58 21.15 -68.25
CA LYS A 250 14.93 20.80 -69.52
C LYS A 250 14.30 22.01 -70.22
N SER A 251 13.79 22.99 -69.48
CA SER A 251 13.29 24.25 -70.03
C SER A 251 14.42 25.16 -70.51
N ARG A 252 15.52 25.26 -69.76
CA ARG A 252 16.73 26.01 -70.17
C ARG A 252 17.45 25.46 -71.41
N LYS A 253 17.27 24.17 -71.73
CA LYS A 253 17.80 23.55 -72.97
C LYS A 253 16.88 23.72 -74.18
N ARG A 254 15.68 24.26 -74.01
CA ARG A 254 14.67 24.47 -75.06
C ARG A 254 14.50 25.94 -75.45
N GLN A 255 15.19 26.85 -74.76
CA GLN A 255 15.44 28.23 -75.18
C GLN A 255 16.81 28.28 -75.86
#